data_AF-A0A9E4D4N9-F1
#
_entry.id   AF-A0A9E4D4N9-F1
#
_cell.length_a   1.000
_cell.length_b   1.000
_cell.length_c   1.000
_cell.angle_alpha   90.00
_cell.angle_beta   90.00
_cell.angle_gamma   90.00
#
_symmetry.space_group_name_H-M   'P 1'
#
loop_
_entity.id
_entity.type
_entity.pdbx_description
1 polymer ?
#
loop_
_entity_poly.entity_id
_entity_poly.type
_entity_poly.pdbx_seq_one_letter_code
_entity_poly.pdbx_strand_id
1 'polypeptide(L)' 'MSYGAFLKAEIRTLWVFFAVFLVVGVALDALVYRAPVDWGARLIVAALASVAYAAVNAWLKMRKAS' A
#
# COMPACT_ATOMS: atom_id res chain seq x y z
N MET A 1 -8.72 22.19 0.44
CA MET A 1 -8.74 21.12 1.47
C MET A 1 -7.33 20.93 2.00
N SER A 2 -7.12 20.74 3.30
CA SER A 2 -5.77 20.54 3.86
C SER A 2 -5.24 19.13 3.56
N TYR A 3 -3.92 18.99 3.49
CA TYR A 3 -3.21 17.71 3.29
C TYR A 3 -3.67 16.61 4.27
N GLY A 4 -3.96 16.97 5.52
CA GLY A 4 -4.47 16.06 6.54
C GLY A 4 -5.87 15.49 6.27
N ALA A 5 -6.74 16.22 5.57
CA ALA A 5 -8.06 15.72 5.17
C ALA A 5 -7.96 14.66 4.06
N PHE A 6 -7.01 14.85 3.13
CA PHE A 6 -6.71 13.84 2.11
C PHE A 6 -6.11 12.58 2.72
N LEU A 7 -5.20 12.71 3.69
CA LEU A 7 -4.62 11.59 4.43
C LEU A 7 -5.67 10.80 5.23
N LYS A 8 -6.59 11.46 5.93
CA LYS A 8 -7.68 10.78 6.65
C LYS A 8 -8.59 9.98 5.71
N ALA A 9 -8.87 10.51 4.51
CA ALA A 9 -9.65 9.80 3.51
C ALA A 9 -8.90 8.58 2.93
N GLU A 10 -7.57 8.67 2.79
CA GLU A 10 -6.70 7.58 2.31
C GLU A 10 -6.59 6.42 3.31
N ILE A 11 -6.63 6.68 4.63
CA ILE A 11 -6.47 5.65 5.67
C ILE A 11 -7.49 4.50 5.53
N ARG A 12 -8.71 4.79 5.10
CA ARG A 12 -9.72 3.74 4.88
C ARG A 12 -9.37 2.86 3.69
N THR A 13 -8.82 3.45 2.64
CA THR A 13 -8.42 2.76 1.40
C THR A 13 -7.07 2.04 1.56
N LEU A 14 -6.21 2.53 2.44
CA LEU A 14 -4.91 1.96 2.79
C LEU A 14 -5.01 0.50 3.23
N TRP A 15 -6.00 0.16 4.06
CA TRP A 15 -6.20 -1.23 4.49
C TRP A 15 -6.57 -2.17 3.34
N VAL A 16 -7.38 -1.68 2.38
CA VAL A 16 -7.74 -2.44 1.18
C VAL A 16 -6.51 -2.63 0.29
N PHE A 17 -5.74 -1.57 0.08
CA PHE A 17 -4.48 -1.65 -0.69
C PHE A 17 -3.49 -2.62 -0.04
N PHE A 18 -3.29 -2.50 1.28
CA PHE A 18 -2.44 -3.40 2.06
C PHE A 18 -2.86 -4.86 1.88
N ALA A 19 -4.15 -5.17 2.06
CA ALA A 19 -4.67 -6.52 1.94
C ALA A 19 -4.47 -7.09 0.52
N VAL A 20 -4.81 -6.31 -0.51
CA VAL A 20 -4.61 -6.72 -1.91
C VAL A 20 -3.13 -6.94 -2.21
N PHE A 21 -2.26 -6.02 -1.80
CA PHE A 21 -0.82 -6.12 -2.01
C PHE A 21 -0.22 -7.33 -1.31
N LEU A 22 -0.66 -7.62 -0.08
CA LEU A 22 -0.24 -8.78 0.67
C LEU A 22 -0.66 -10.08 -0.02
N VAL A 23 -1.92 -10.18 -0.45
CA VAL A 23 -2.44 -11.35 -1.18
C VAL A 23 -1.67 -11.58 -2.48
N VAL A 24 -1.43 -10.52 -3.26
CA VAL A 24 -0.65 -10.61 -4.51
C VAL A 24 0.79 -11.03 -4.21
N GLY A 25 1.43 -10.46 -3.19
CA GLY A 25 2.80 -10.83 -2.81
C GLY A 25 2.92 -12.29 -2.38
N VAL A 26 1.97 -12.80 -1.59
CA VAL A 26 1.92 -14.22 -1.19
C VAL A 26 1.69 -15.11 -2.41
N ALA A 27 0.81 -14.73 -3.32
CA ALA A 27 0.57 -15.46 -4.56
C ALA A 27 1.83 -15.52 -5.44
N LEU A 28 2.59 -14.42 -5.54
CA LEU A 28 3.86 -14.40 -6.26
C LEU A 28 4.90 -15.33 -5.62
N ASP A 29 5.03 -15.32 -4.28
CA ASP A 29 5.96 -16.23 -3.59
C ASP A 29 5.60 -17.70 -3.86
N ALA A 30 4.33 -18.04 -3.72
CA ALA A 30 3.87 -19.42 -3.82
C ALA A 30 3.84 -19.94 -5.27
N LEU A 31 3.38 -19.11 -6.23
CA LEU A 31 3.10 -19.55 -7.60
C LEU A 31 4.25 -19.25 -8.57
N VAL A 32 4.91 -18.10 -8.42
CA VAL A 32 5.96 -17.65 -9.36
C VAL A 32 7.33 -18.06 -8.85
N TYR A 33 7.68 -17.64 -7.63
CA TYR A 33 9.00 -17.88 -7.07
C TYR A 33 9.13 -19.27 -6.43
N ARG A 34 8.01 -19.96 -6.16
CA ARG A 34 7.92 -21.24 -5.46
C ARG A 34 8.77 -21.26 -4.17
N ALA A 35 8.80 -20.12 -3.49
CA ALA A 35 9.56 -19.90 -2.29
C ALA A 35 8.63 -19.96 -1.06
N PRO A 36 9.13 -20.43 0.10
CA PRO A 36 8.38 -20.28 1.34
C PRO A 36 8.14 -18.78 1.61
N VAL A 37 6.93 -18.46 2.04
CA VAL A 37 6.53 -17.07 2.32
C VAL A 37 7.25 -16.61 3.59
N ASP A 38 8.15 -15.64 3.45
CA ASP A 38 8.69 -14.89 4.58
C ASP A 38 7.64 -13.86 5.04
N TRP A 39 6.81 -14.27 6.00
CA TRP A 39 5.75 -13.44 6.55
C TRP A 39 6.26 -12.13 7.17
N GLY A 40 7.43 -12.15 7.78
CA GLY A 40 8.02 -10.95 8.41
C GLY A 40 8.36 -9.91 7.37
N ALA A 41 9.17 -10.30 6.38
CA ALA A 41 9.53 -9.41 5.28
C ALA A 41 8.29 -8.97 4.48
N ARG A 42 7.35 -9.88 4.24
CA ARG A 42 6.16 -9.61 3.42
C ARG A 42 5.23 -8.59 4.08
N LEU A 43 4.99 -8.70 5.39
CA LEU A 43 4.19 -7.71 6.14
C LEU A 43 4.86 -6.34 6.18
N ILE A 44 6.18 -6.30 6.40
CA ILE A 44 6.95 -5.04 6.41
C ILE A 44 6.88 -4.36 5.04
N VAL A 45 7.17 -5.10 3.96
CA VAL A 45 7.13 -4.56 2.61
C VAL A 45 5.72 -4.10 2.23
N ALA A 46 4.69 -4.85 2.59
CA ALA A 46 3.30 -4.45 2.35
C ALA A 46 2.94 -3.16 3.10
N ALA A 47 3.40 -3.00 4.34
CA ALA A 47 3.16 -1.79 5.13
C ALA A 47 3.86 -0.57 4.50
N LEU A 48 5.13 -0.71 4.13
CA LEU A 48 5.91 0.34 3.48
C LEU A 48 5.30 0.73 2.12
N ALA A 49 4.91 -0.25 1.30
CA ALA A 49 4.26 -0.01 0.02
C ALA A 49 2.94 0.75 0.19
N SER A 50 2.17 0.42 1.23
CA SER A 50 0.92 1.10 1.55
C SER A 50 1.16 2.56 1.95
N VAL A 51 2.13 2.82 2.85
CA VAL A 51 2.50 4.20 3.24
C VAL A 51 2.98 5.00 2.03
N ALA A 52 3.83 4.41 1.19
CA ALA A 52 4.32 5.06 -0.02
C ALA A 52 3.17 5.38 -0.99
N TYR A 53 2.24 4.44 -1.19
CA TYR A 53 1.04 4.65 -2.00
C TYR A 53 0.24 5.84 -1.49
N ALA A 54 -0.05 5.92 -0.19
CA ALA A 54 -0.80 7.03 0.39
C ALA A 54 -0.08 8.38 0.24
N ALA A 55 1.24 8.41 0.44
CA ALA A 55 2.04 9.61 0.27
C ALA A 55 2.01 10.10 -1.20
N VAL A 56 2.22 9.20 -2.16
CA VAL A 56 2.17 9.51 -3.60
C VAL A 56 0.77 9.98 -4.01
N ASN A 57 -0.28 9.31 -3.54
CA ASN A 57 -1.64 9.65 -3.92
C ASN A 57 -2.08 11.00 -3.34
N ALA A 58 -1.68 11.30 -2.10
CA ALA A 58 -1.88 12.62 -1.49
C ALA A 58 -1.14 13.72 -2.28
N TRP A 59 0.10 13.48 -2.69
CA TRP A 59 0.86 14.41 -3.52
C TRP A 59 0.23 14.64 -4.90
N LEU A 60 -0.21 13.57 -5.58
CA LEU A 60 -0.90 13.67 -6.87
C LEU A 60 -2.22 14.46 -6.76
N LYS A 61 -3.00 14.24 -5.70
CA LYS A 61 -4.23 14.99 -5.44
C LYS A 61 -3.95 16.48 -5.22
N MET A 62 -2.90 16.81 -4.46
CA MET A 62 -2.48 18.20 -4.26
C MET A 62 -2.11 18.87 -5.58
N ARG A 63 -1.36 18.18 -6.45
CA ARG A 63 -0.99 18.70 -7.77
C ARG A 63 -2.16 18.87 -8.73
N LYS A 64 -3.18 18.00 -8.67
CA LYS A 64 -4.39 18.14 -9.50
C LYS A 64 -5.34 19.24 -9.03
N ALA A 65 -5.25 19.62 -7.76
CA ALA A 65 -6.08 20.67 -7.16
C ALA A 65 -5.45 22.07 -7.22
N SER A 66 -4.24 22.20 -7.78
CA SER A 66 -3.53 23.46 -8.04
C SER A 66 -3.59 23.77 -9.53
#